data_AF-A0A832EJP5-F1
#
_entry.id   AF-A0A832EJP5-F1
#
_cell.length_a   1.000
_cell.length_b   1.000
_cell.length_c   1.000
_cell.angle_alpha   90.00
_cell.angle_beta   90.00
_cell.angle_gamma   90.00
#
_symmetry.space_group_name_H-M   'P 1'
#
loop_
_entity.id
_entity.type
_entity.pdbx_description
1 polymer ?
#
loop_
_entity_poly.entity_id
_entity_poly.type
_entity_poly.pdbx_seq_one_letter_code
_entity_poly.pdbx_strand_id
1 'polypeptide(L)'
;MMKTSGSCPRIPLVYKEWVPVPPRFAAYVWDPLDGKAPLEDLVHKVLVYGNFEDIREIYALYPQAVFHVALTYSDIHRGVRYWIKEWSREHGGGTP
;
A
#
# COMPACT_ATOMS: atom_id res chain seq x y z
N MET A 1 5.66 -20.89 27.98
CA MET A 1 4.80 -20.54 26.84
C MET A 1 4.34 -19.10 27.04
N MET A 2 4.98 -18.12 26.40
CA MET A 2 4.60 -16.72 26.51
C MET A 2 3.30 -16.49 25.73
N LYS A 3 2.21 -16.18 26.42
CA LYS A 3 0.97 -15.70 25.80
C LYS A 3 1.12 -14.18 25.64
N THR A 4 1.26 -13.70 24.41
CA THR A 4 1.23 -12.27 24.11
C THR A 4 -0.22 -11.79 24.21
N SER A 5 -0.61 -11.29 25.37
CA SER A 5 -1.87 -10.58 25.60
C SER A 5 -1.73 -9.13 25.14
N GLY A 6 -1.54 -8.91 23.84
CA GLY A 6 -1.55 -7.59 23.23
C GLY A 6 -2.88 -7.38 22.51
N SER A 7 -3.59 -6.30 22.82
CA SER A 7 -4.71 -5.87 21.96
C SER A 7 -4.13 -5.56 20.58
N CYS A 8 -4.66 -6.18 19.52
CA CYS A 8 -4.37 -5.82 18.13
C CYS A 8 -5.51 -4.91 17.65
N PRO A 9 -5.46 -3.59 17.91
CA PRO A 9 -6.49 -2.69 17.43
C PRO A 9 -6.53 -2.74 15.91
N ARG A 10 -7.73 -2.93 15.36
CA ARG A 10 -7.95 -2.93 13.91
C ARG A 10 -7.57 -1.55 13.36
N ILE A 11 -6.68 -1.52 12.37
CA ILE A 11 -6.35 -0.28 11.66
C ILE A 11 -7.61 0.14 10.87
N PRO A 12 -8.16 1.35 11.09
CA PRO A 12 -9.29 1.83 10.32
C PRO A 12 -8.81 2.23 8.92
N LEU A 13 -9.47 1.68 7.89
CA LEU A 13 -9.20 2.05 6.51
C LEU A 13 -9.55 3.53 6.27
N VAL A 14 -8.66 4.24 5.59
CA VAL A 14 -8.85 5.61 5.10
C VAL A 14 -9.33 5.61 3.65
N TYR A 15 -8.77 4.76 2.78
CA TYR A 15 -9.08 4.67 1.35
C TYR A 15 -10.01 3.48 1.07
N LYS A 16 -11.31 3.71 1.24
CA LYS A 16 -12.35 2.67 1.16
C LYS A 16 -13.01 2.55 -0.21
N GLU A 17 -12.70 3.46 -1.12
CA GLU A 17 -13.23 3.44 -2.47
C GLU A 17 -12.83 2.14 -3.18
N TRP A 18 -13.76 1.63 -3.96
CA TRP A 18 -13.56 0.42 -4.75
C TRP A 18 -13.05 0.81 -6.13
N VAL A 19 -11.83 0.38 -6.44
CA VAL A 19 -11.18 0.66 -7.73
C VAL A 19 -11.10 -0.61 -8.57
N PRO A 20 -11.21 -0.51 -9.90
CA PRO A 20 -10.88 -1.62 -10.79
C PRO A 20 -9.45 -2.08 -10.53
N VAL A 21 -9.22 -3.38 -10.45
CA VAL A 21 -7.89 -3.95 -10.29
C VAL A 21 -7.20 -3.95 -11.65
N PRO A 22 -6.11 -3.18 -11.84
CA PRO A 22 -5.33 -3.22 -13.07
C PRO A 22 -4.82 -4.65 -13.34
N PRO A 23 -4.81 -5.14 -14.59
CA PRO A 23 -4.37 -6.51 -14.91
C PRO A 23 -2.98 -6.85 -14.37
N ARG A 24 -2.10 -5.86 -14.34
CA ARG A 24 -0.74 -5.97 -13.80
C ARG A 24 -0.71 -6.39 -12.32
N PHE A 25 -1.71 -6.00 -11.54
CA PHE A 25 -1.77 -6.28 -10.10
C PHE A 25 -2.71 -7.45 -9.76
N ALA A 26 -3.37 -8.05 -10.76
CA ALA A 26 -4.35 -9.10 -10.56
C ALA A 26 -3.78 -10.30 -9.79
N ALA A 27 -2.49 -10.62 -9.97
CA ALA A 27 -1.81 -11.70 -9.26
C ALA A 27 -1.74 -11.50 -7.73
N TYR A 28 -1.88 -10.26 -7.25
CA TYR A 28 -1.79 -9.92 -5.82
C TYR A 28 -3.15 -9.88 -5.13
N VAL A 29 -4.25 -9.88 -5.88
CA VAL A 29 -5.61 -9.72 -5.36
C VAL A 29 -6.35 -11.05 -5.44
N TRP A 30 -6.53 -11.72 -4.30
CA TRP A 30 -7.14 -13.05 -4.26
C TRP A 30 -8.67 -13.06 -4.35
N ASP A 31 -9.35 -12.01 -3.86
CA ASP A 31 -10.82 -11.93 -3.83
C ASP A 31 -11.34 -10.61 -4.41
N PRO A 32 -11.13 -10.31 -5.70
CA PRO A 32 -11.72 -9.13 -6.31
C PRO A 32 -13.24 -9.30 -6.47
N LEU A 33 -14.03 -8.35 -5.97
CA LEU A 33 -15.48 -8.31 -6.18
C LEU A 33 -15.74 -7.58 -7.51
N ASP A 34 -16.27 -8.28 -8.51
CA ASP A 34 -16.51 -7.76 -9.86
C ASP A 34 -15.26 -7.10 -10.50
N GLY A 35 -14.08 -7.68 -10.24
CA GLY A 35 -12.80 -7.13 -10.73
C GLY A 35 -12.35 -5.86 -10.02
N LYS A 36 -12.96 -5.53 -8.88
CA LYS A 36 -12.60 -4.38 -8.05
C LYS A 36 -12.09 -4.82 -6.68
N ALA A 37 -11.30 -3.96 -6.07
CA ALA A 37 -10.85 -4.10 -4.69
C ALA A 37 -10.87 -2.73 -3.99
N PRO A 38 -10.99 -2.68 -2.65
CA PRO A 38 -10.73 -1.46 -1.89
C PRO A 38 -9.33 -0.93 -2.22
N LEU A 39 -9.19 0.38 -2.46
CA LEU A 39 -7.90 0.96 -2.87
C LEU A 39 -6.79 0.66 -1.87
N GLU A 40 -7.08 0.79 -0.57
CA GLU A 40 -6.09 0.52 0.48
C GLU A 40 -5.61 -0.93 0.48
N ASP A 41 -6.52 -1.88 0.23
CA ASP A 41 -6.21 -3.31 0.15
C ASP A 41 -5.37 -3.62 -1.09
N LEU A 42 -5.72 -3.07 -2.24
CA LEU A 42 -4.93 -3.19 -3.48
C LEU A 42 -3.52 -2.67 -3.26
N VAL A 43 -3.39 -1.45 -2.73
CA VAL A 43 -2.10 -0.82 -2.46
C VAL A 43 -1.29 -1.66 -1.48
N HIS A 44 -1.89 -2.06 -0.34
CA HIS A 44 -1.20 -2.86 0.66
C HIS A 44 -0.65 -4.15 0.08
N LYS A 45 -1.46 -4.89 -0.69
CA LYS A 45 -1.04 -6.13 -1.35
C LYS A 45 0.10 -5.90 -2.35
N VAL A 46 0.04 -4.86 -3.17
CA VAL A 46 1.15 -4.54 -4.09
C VAL A 46 2.42 -4.15 -3.33
N LEU A 47 2.32 -3.43 -2.22
CA LEU A 47 3.49 -3.05 -1.41
C LEU A 47 4.11 -4.23 -0.64
N VAL A 48 3.33 -5.26 -0.32
CA VAL A 48 3.80 -6.46 0.38
C VAL A 48 4.37 -7.50 -0.60
N TYR A 49 3.70 -7.72 -1.73
CA TYR A 49 4.01 -8.84 -2.64
C TYR A 49 4.61 -8.41 -3.99
N GLY A 50 4.48 -7.14 -4.37
CA GLY A 50 4.95 -6.62 -5.64
C GLY A 50 6.47 -6.49 -5.72
N ASN A 51 7.00 -6.53 -6.95
CA ASN A 51 8.38 -6.16 -7.20
C ASN A 51 8.55 -4.63 -7.26
N PHE A 52 9.79 -4.16 -7.41
CA PHE A 52 10.09 -2.74 -7.47
C PHE A 52 9.32 -1.98 -8.56
N GLU A 53 9.16 -2.56 -9.74
CA GLU A 53 8.45 -1.91 -10.85
C GLU A 53 6.94 -1.81 -10.57
N ASP A 54 6.36 -2.83 -9.95
CA ASP A 54 4.93 -2.80 -9.57
C ASP A 54 4.67 -1.77 -8.47
N ILE A 55 5.60 -1.66 -7.51
CA ILE A 55 5.55 -0.66 -6.44
C ILE A 55 5.67 0.76 -7.03
N ARG A 56 6.55 0.95 -8.01
CA ARG A 56 6.70 2.23 -8.70
C ARG A 56 5.45 2.59 -9.50
N GLU A 57 4.86 1.63 -10.19
CA GLU A 57 3.62 1.83 -10.96
C GLU A 57 2.44 2.20 -10.06
N ILE A 58 2.21 1.45 -8.97
CA ILE A 58 1.11 1.78 -8.05
C ILE A 58 1.33 3.13 -7.37
N TYR A 59 2.59 3.51 -7.09
CA TYR A 59 2.93 4.84 -6.59
C TYR A 59 2.56 5.94 -7.57
N ALA A 60 2.83 5.75 -8.87
CA ALA A 60 2.45 6.73 -9.90
C ALA A 60 0.92 6.90 -10.02
N LEU A 61 0.17 5.81 -9.87
CA LEU A 61 -1.30 5.82 -9.94
C LEU A 61 -1.95 6.45 -8.71
N TYR A 62 -1.45 6.13 -7.51
CA TYR A 62 -2.08 6.49 -6.23
C TYR A 62 -1.06 6.97 -5.19
N PRO A 63 -0.30 8.05 -5.45
CA PRO A 63 0.84 8.44 -4.62
C PRO A 63 0.46 8.70 -3.15
N GLN A 64 -0.69 9.34 -2.91
CA GLN A 64 -1.17 9.65 -1.55
C GLN A 64 -1.59 8.40 -0.78
N ALA A 65 -2.30 7.48 -1.43
CA ALA A 65 -2.71 6.21 -0.81
C ALA A 65 -1.49 5.32 -0.52
N VAL A 66 -0.55 5.23 -1.48
CA VAL A 66 0.70 4.49 -1.32
C VAL A 66 1.54 5.04 -0.17
N PHE A 67 1.70 6.37 -0.08
CA PHE A 67 2.42 6.99 1.03
C PHE A 67 1.76 6.70 2.38
N HIS A 68 0.43 6.83 2.46
CA HIS A 68 -0.33 6.52 3.68
C HIS A 68 -0.15 5.06 4.11
N VAL A 69 -0.40 4.11 3.21
CA VAL A 69 -0.33 2.66 3.49
C VAL A 69 1.09 2.27 3.89
N ALA A 70 2.10 2.78 3.18
CA ALA A 70 3.51 2.54 3.47
C ALA A 70 3.95 2.97 4.88
N LEU A 71 3.27 3.94 5.49
CA LEU A 71 3.58 4.40 6.85
C LEU A 71 2.66 3.80 7.92
N THR A 72 1.50 3.29 7.52
CA THR A 72 0.47 2.78 8.43
C THR A 72 0.68 1.32 8.81
N TYR A 73 0.98 0.46 7.82
CA TYR A 73 1.07 -0.98 8.03
C TYR A 73 2.49 -1.40 8.36
N SER A 74 2.70 -2.22 9.39
CA SER A 74 4.04 -2.59 9.90
C SER A 74 4.75 -3.70 9.12
N ASP A 75 4.02 -4.49 8.34
CA ASP A 75 4.51 -5.61 7.54
C ASP A 75 5.22 -5.17 6.24
N ILE A 76 5.03 -3.93 5.81
CA ILE A 76 5.72 -3.38 4.63
C ILE A 76 7.22 -3.28 4.87
N HIS A 77 8.01 -3.85 3.96
CA HIS A 77 9.46 -3.90 4.04
C HIS A 77 10.09 -2.50 4.13
N ARG A 78 11.14 -2.36 4.93
CA ARG A 78 11.86 -1.08 5.14
C ARG A 78 12.37 -0.46 3.83
N GLY A 79 12.86 -1.28 2.90
CA GLY A 79 13.34 -0.81 1.59
C GLY A 79 12.23 -0.19 0.73
N VAL A 80 11.03 -0.76 0.76
CA VAL A 80 9.85 -0.21 0.09
C VAL A 80 9.47 1.15 0.67
N ARG A 81 9.45 1.26 2.00
CA ARG A 81 9.18 2.54 2.68
C ARG A 81 10.21 3.62 2.37
N TYR A 82 11.48 3.24 2.23
CA TYR A 82 12.54 4.16 1.87
C TYR A 82 12.26 4.80 0.50
N TRP A 83 11.99 3.99 -0.51
CA TRP A 83 11.70 4.50 -1.86
C TRP A 83 10.45 5.36 -1.92
N ILE A 84 9.36 4.95 -1.25
CA ILE A 84 8.12 5.74 -1.21
C ILE A 84 8.34 7.10 -0.54
N LYS A 85 9.13 7.15 0.54
CA LYS A 85 9.50 8.43 1.18
C LYS A 85 10.35 9.29 0.24
N GLU A 86 11.28 8.68 -0.49
CA GLU A 86 12.15 9.40 -1.41
C GLU A 86 11.36 9.98 -2.58
N TRP A 87 10.51 9.19 -3.24
CA TRP A 87 9.64 9.68 -4.29
C TRP A 87 8.66 10.76 -3.80
N SER A 88 8.18 10.65 -2.56
CA SER A 88 7.30 11.67 -1.97
C SER A 88 8.01 13.01 -1.78
N ARG A 89 9.33 13.00 -1.54
CA ARG A 89 10.13 14.23 -1.44
C ARG A 89 10.31 14.89 -2.80
N GLU A 90 10.54 14.09 -3.83
CA GLU A 90 10.70 14.57 -5.22
C GLU A 90 9.40 15.20 -5.75
N HIS A 91 8.24 14.61 -5.46
CA HIS A 91 6.93 15.11 -5.90
C HIS A 91 6.38 16.25 -5.01
N GLY A 92 6.85 16.34 -3.76
CA GLY A 92 6.44 17.35 -2.79
C GLY A 92 7.33 18.58 -2.73
N GLY A 93 8.10 18.86 -3.79
CA GLY A 93 9.12 19.93 -3.81
C GLY A 93 8.67 21.25 -3.18
N GLY A 94 9.19 21.52 -1.99
CA GLY A 94 9.29 22.88 -1.43
C GLY A 94 8.67 23.06 -0.05
N THR A 95 9.37 22.68 1.01
CA THR A 95 9.84 23.71 1.97
C THR A 95 11.17 23.22 2.59
N PRO A 96 12.24 24.03 2.57
CA PRO A 96 13.47 23.76 3.33
C PRO A 96 13.23 23.72 4.85
#